data_AF-A0A946SHL5-F1
#
_entry.id   AF-A0A946SHL5-F1
#
_cell.length_a   1.000
_cell.length_b   1.000
_cell.length_c   1.000
_cell.angle_alpha   90.00
_cell.angle_beta   90.00
_cell.angle_gamma   90.00
#
_symmetry.space_group_name_H-M   'P 1'
#
loop_
_entity.id
_entity.type
_entity.pdbx_description
1 polymer ?
#
loop_
_entity_poly.entity_id
_entity_poly.type
_entity_poly.pdbx_seq_one_letter_code
_entity_poly.pdbx_strand_id
1 'polypeptide(L)'
;MSDADRAGTDTRSAIPDGVAIRCVACKEVLFAREHERSGRICPHCQHQAPLNADERVHYIADRGSLRPGPTPAGPVVGRATLDGAECAIGAVDGLADGDLAAEALAMLLEVGAPTILFCAGGVGIGDAGPSGRFRSHAHKALARHGAARLPYVLVITDAHPDHGLLTSAPLGDVVIAEAAVRDVPAHTQPRDGETAEFPFVDMYVPRAEMRQELSKLLMFFAQAGDTDGERPD
;
A
#
# COMPACT_ATOMS: atom_id res chain seq x y z
N MET A 1 33.36 3.37 -59.10
CA MET A 1 31.90 3.56 -59.17
C MET A 1 31.30 2.42 -58.36
N SER A 2 31.41 2.44 -57.03
CA SER A 2 30.59 3.15 -56.04
C SER A 2 29.14 2.68 -56.04
N ASP A 3 28.81 1.80 -55.10
CA ASP A 3 27.58 1.93 -54.33
C ASP A 3 27.92 1.55 -52.88
N ALA A 4 28.28 2.61 -52.16
CA ALA A 4 28.44 2.63 -50.72
C ALA A 4 27.09 3.01 -50.08
N ASP A 5 26.94 2.61 -48.82
CA ASP A 5 26.13 3.26 -47.79
C ASP A 5 24.60 3.15 -47.86
N ARG A 6 24.07 2.17 -47.11
CA ARG A 6 23.02 2.44 -46.11
C ARG A 6 22.87 1.32 -45.07
N ALA A 7 23.92 1.09 -44.28
CA ALA A 7 23.75 0.45 -42.99
C ALA A 7 23.30 1.52 -41.99
N GLY A 8 21.99 1.59 -41.73
CA GLY A 8 21.45 2.43 -40.66
C GLY A 8 22.00 1.95 -39.32
N THR A 9 22.85 2.78 -38.71
CA THR A 9 23.30 2.61 -37.33
C THR A 9 22.09 2.76 -36.41
N ASP A 10 21.65 1.62 -35.87
CA ASP A 10 20.67 1.54 -34.81
C ASP A 10 21.27 2.11 -33.52
N THR A 11 21.14 3.41 -33.32
CA THR A 11 21.39 4.08 -32.03
C THR A 11 20.28 3.73 -31.04
N ARG A 12 20.12 2.45 -30.70
CA ARG A 12 19.43 2.03 -29.48
C ARG A 12 20.36 2.29 -28.30
N SER A 13 20.27 3.55 -27.89
CA SER A 13 20.87 4.27 -26.77
C SER A 13 21.55 3.42 -25.69
N ALA A 14 22.82 3.75 -25.45
CA ALA A 14 23.67 3.35 -24.34
C ALA A 14 23.17 3.94 -23.01
N ILE A 15 22.01 3.48 -22.54
CA ILE A 15 21.51 3.81 -21.21
C ILE A 15 22.12 2.79 -20.23
N PRO A 16 22.92 3.23 -19.24
CA PRO A 16 23.43 2.31 -18.22
C PRO A 16 22.27 1.74 -17.39
N ASP A 17 22.32 0.44 -17.12
CA ASP A 17 21.32 -0.25 -16.29
C ASP A 17 21.14 0.47 -14.94
N GLY A 18 19.89 0.68 -14.54
CA GLY A 18 19.54 1.31 -13.27
C GLY A 18 19.60 2.85 -13.25
N VAL A 19 19.95 3.52 -14.35
CA VAL A 19 19.94 5.01 -14.41
C VAL A 19 18.59 5.55 -14.87
N ALA A 20 17.93 4.86 -15.79
CA ALA A 20 16.65 5.29 -16.33
C ALA A 20 15.69 4.12 -16.52
N ILE A 21 14.40 4.43 -16.44
CA ILE A 21 13.30 3.49 -16.69
C ILE A 21 12.34 4.09 -17.71
N ARG A 22 11.53 3.26 -18.37
CA ARG A 22 10.49 3.74 -19.28
C ARG A 22 9.12 3.63 -18.62
N CYS A 23 8.36 4.71 -18.59
CA CYS A 23 6.99 4.70 -18.08
C CYS A 23 6.11 3.75 -18.93
N VAL A 24 5.38 2.84 -18.28
CA VAL A 24 4.52 1.89 -18.99
C VAL A 24 3.29 2.56 -19.62
N ALA A 25 2.85 3.71 -19.09
CA ALA A 25 1.70 4.45 -19.58
C ALA A 25 2.06 5.39 -20.75
N CYS A 26 2.81 6.47 -20.50
CA CYS A 26 3.13 7.48 -21.51
C CYS A 26 4.40 7.21 -22.34
N LYS A 27 5.16 6.15 -22.02
CA LYS A 27 6.41 5.75 -22.70
C LYS A 27 7.59 6.72 -22.54
N GLU A 28 7.44 7.79 -21.78
CA GLU A 28 8.54 8.69 -21.42
C GLU A 28 9.63 7.99 -20.61
N VAL A 29 10.86 8.45 -20.80
CA VAL A 29 12.04 7.96 -20.07
C VAL A 29 12.21 8.78 -18.79
N LEU A 30 12.22 8.10 -17.65
CA LEU A 30 12.32 8.70 -16.32
C LEU A 30 13.67 8.36 -15.70
N PHE A 31 14.25 9.27 -14.92
CA PHE A 31 15.41 8.97 -14.08
C PHE A 31 15.00 8.06 -12.92
N ALA A 32 15.65 6.90 -12.80
CA ALA A 32 15.24 5.85 -11.86
C ALA A 32 15.18 6.35 -10.41
N ARG A 33 16.22 7.09 -9.97
CA ARG A 33 16.29 7.65 -8.60
C ARG A 33 15.20 8.66 -8.29
N GLU A 34 14.83 9.49 -9.26
CA GLU A 34 13.76 10.49 -9.06
C GLU A 34 12.40 9.82 -9.01
N HIS A 35 12.18 8.82 -9.88
CA HIS A 35 10.98 8.02 -9.87
C HIS A 35 10.83 7.20 -8.59
N GLU A 36 11.89 6.62 -8.05
CA GLU A 36 11.85 5.94 -6.74
C GLU A 36 11.47 6.91 -5.62
N ARG A 37 12.08 8.10 -5.59
CA ARG A 37 11.80 9.13 -4.58
C ARG A 37 10.38 9.71 -4.68
N SER A 38 9.78 9.71 -5.87
CA SER A 38 8.39 10.14 -6.06
C SER A 38 7.37 9.07 -5.66
N GLY A 39 7.79 7.91 -5.17
CA GLY A 39 6.90 6.79 -4.90
C GLY A 39 6.48 6.06 -6.17
N ARG A 40 7.35 6.04 -7.18
CA ARG A 40 7.09 5.49 -8.52
C ARG A 40 5.92 6.15 -9.23
N ILE A 41 5.78 7.46 -9.05
CA ILE A 41 4.78 8.29 -9.72
C ILE A 41 5.45 9.00 -10.90
N CYS A 42 4.91 8.78 -12.10
CA CYS A 42 5.41 9.41 -13.31
C CYS A 42 5.12 10.93 -13.31
N PRO A 43 6.11 11.82 -13.44
CA PRO A 43 5.86 13.26 -13.44
C PRO A 43 5.11 13.73 -14.70
N HIS A 44 5.18 13.00 -15.81
CA HIS A 44 4.56 13.37 -17.08
C HIS A 44 3.08 13.01 -17.15
N CYS A 45 2.69 11.84 -16.64
CA CYS A 45 1.32 11.33 -16.78
C CYS A 45 0.68 10.87 -15.47
N GLN A 46 1.35 11.06 -14.33
CA GLN A 46 0.87 10.68 -12.99
C GLN A 46 0.55 9.19 -12.79
N HIS A 47 0.96 8.34 -13.74
CA HIS A 47 0.85 6.89 -13.58
C HIS A 47 1.67 6.42 -12.36
N GLN A 48 1.02 5.66 -11.49
CA GLN A 48 1.60 5.12 -10.26
C GLN A 48 2.06 3.68 -10.52
N ALA A 49 3.33 3.49 -10.85
CA ALA A 49 3.85 2.14 -11.10
C ALA A 49 3.90 1.33 -9.78
N PRO A 50 3.81 -0.01 -9.79
CA PRO A 50 3.75 -0.80 -8.57
C PRO A 50 4.95 -0.55 -7.64
N LEU A 51 4.69 -0.50 -6.33
CA LEU A 51 5.71 -0.59 -5.28
C LEU A 51 5.64 -2.00 -4.69
N ASN A 52 6.79 -2.62 -4.45
CA ASN A 52 6.82 -3.82 -3.61
C ASN A 52 6.64 -3.46 -2.12
N ALA A 53 6.49 -4.46 -1.26
CA ALA A 53 6.16 -4.30 0.15
C ALA A 53 7.25 -3.52 0.89
N ASP A 54 8.51 -3.82 0.61
CA ASP A 54 9.66 -3.13 1.20
C ASP A 54 9.69 -1.65 0.78
N GLU A 55 9.57 -1.40 -0.52
CA GLU A 55 9.53 -0.05 -1.09
C GLU A 55 8.37 0.77 -0.53
N ARG A 56 7.21 0.14 -0.34
CA ARG A 56 6.02 0.78 0.18
C ARG A 56 6.17 1.18 1.64
N VAL A 57 6.66 0.27 2.49
CA VAL A 57 6.92 0.60 3.90
C VAL A 57 7.96 1.73 4.00
N HIS A 58 9.03 1.69 3.20
CA HIS A 58 10.05 2.74 3.19
C HIS A 58 9.57 4.08 2.60
N TYR A 59 8.63 4.06 1.66
CA TYR A 59 8.03 5.27 1.10
C TYR A 59 7.19 6.01 2.15
N ILE A 60 6.52 5.26 3.03
CA ILE A 60 5.60 5.81 4.03
C ILE A 60 6.32 6.16 5.33
N ALA A 61 7.21 5.32 5.83
CA ALA A 61 7.93 5.55 7.09
C ALA A 61 8.94 6.71 7.01
N ASP A 62 9.25 7.31 8.15
CA ASP A 62 10.37 8.25 8.27
C ASP A 62 11.67 7.54 7.87
N ARG A 63 12.51 8.24 7.12
CA ARG A 63 13.76 7.69 6.59
C ARG A 63 14.62 7.13 7.72
N GLY A 64 14.93 5.83 7.64
CA GLY A 64 15.78 5.13 8.60
C GLY A 64 15.10 4.76 9.92
N SER A 65 13.79 4.98 10.06
CA SER A 65 13.03 4.62 11.27
C SER A 65 12.59 3.15 11.31
N LEU A 66 12.51 2.49 10.16
CA LEU A 66 12.01 1.12 10.06
C LEU A 66 12.91 0.15 10.84
N ARG A 67 12.31 -0.52 11.80
CA ARG A 67 12.85 -1.63 12.59
C ARG A 67 12.07 -2.88 12.20
N PRO A 68 12.61 -3.71 11.28
CA PRO A 68 11.92 -4.90 10.82
C PRO A 68 11.58 -5.85 11.97
N GLY A 69 10.37 -6.41 11.93
CA GLY A 69 9.94 -7.49 12.79
C GLY A 69 10.27 -8.86 12.19
N PRO A 70 9.88 -9.95 12.86
CA PRO A 70 9.96 -11.28 12.27
C PRO A 70 9.03 -11.34 11.05
N THR A 71 9.60 -11.50 9.86
CA THR A 71 8.86 -11.63 8.61
C THR A 71 8.96 -13.08 8.12
N PRO A 72 7.85 -13.84 8.04
CA PRO A 72 7.84 -15.06 7.23
C PRO A 72 8.11 -14.73 5.75
N ALA A 73 8.28 -15.73 4.90
CA ALA A 73 8.49 -15.49 3.48
C ALA A 73 7.25 -14.82 2.86
N GLY A 74 7.29 -13.50 2.63
CA GLY A 74 6.20 -12.76 2.00
C GLY A 74 6.04 -11.33 2.52
N PRO A 75 5.46 -11.13 3.72
CA PRO A 75 5.11 -9.80 4.21
C PRO A 75 6.32 -9.07 4.75
N VAL A 76 6.31 -7.75 4.61
CA VAL A 76 7.21 -6.85 5.35
C VAL A 76 6.43 -6.30 6.52
N VAL A 77 6.91 -6.51 7.74
CA VAL A 77 6.29 -5.96 8.97
C VAL A 77 7.36 -5.39 9.87
N GLY A 78 7.02 -4.36 10.66
CA GLY A 78 7.95 -3.78 11.61
C GLY A 78 7.37 -2.62 12.41
N ARG A 79 8.23 -2.01 13.21
CA ARG A 79 7.99 -0.71 13.84
C ARG A 79 8.64 0.38 13.00
N ALA A 80 8.02 1.54 12.93
CA ALA A 80 8.60 2.72 12.30
C ALA A 80 8.05 3.97 12.97
N THR A 81 8.55 5.13 12.54
CA THR A 81 7.92 6.41 12.82
C THR A 81 7.31 6.97 11.55
N LEU A 82 6.20 7.70 11.70
CA LEU A 82 5.58 8.51 10.65
C LEU A 82 5.40 9.92 11.20
N ASP A 83 6.16 10.88 10.66
CA ASP A 83 6.23 12.26 11.16
C ASP A 83 6.53 12.31 12.68
N GLY A 84 7.42 11.42 13.14
CA GLY A 84 7.82 11.29 14.55
C GLY A 84 6.87 10.48 15.44
N ALA A 85 5.68 10.11 14.97
CA ALA A 85 4.77 9.23 15.72
C ALA A 85 5.13 7.75 15.51
N GLU A 86 5.27 6.97 16.59
CA GLU A 86 5.52 5.53 16.51
C GLU A 86 4.30 4.78 15.94
N CYS A 87 4.53 3.87 15.01
CA CYS A 87 3.51 2.98 14.46
C CYS A 87 4.06 1.58 14.14
N ALA A 88 3.19 0.59 14.20
CA ALA A 88 3.39 -0.68 13.52
C ALA A 88 3.03 -0.47 12.04
N ILE A 89 3.92 -0.86 11.13
CA ILE A 89 3.69 -0.72 9.69
C ILE A 89 4.06 -2.02 8.98
N GLY A 90 3.23 -2.42 8.03
CA GLY A 90 3.56 -3.54 7.16
C GLY A 90 2.89 -3.47 5.81
N ALA A 91 3.40 -4.26 4.89
CA ALA A 91 2.90 -4.39 3.53
C ALA A 91 2.98 -5.84 3.07
N VAL A 92 2.01 -6.24 2.24
CA VAL A 92 1.94 -7.56 1.62
C VAL A 92 1.86 -7.39 0.11
N ASP A 93 2.79 -8.02 -0.60
CA ASP A 93 2.83 -8.05 -2.06
C ASP A 93 1.97 -9.16 -2.66
N GLY A 94 1.56 -8.95 -3.91
CA GLY A 94 0.86 -9.95 -4.72
C GLY A 94 -0.67 -9.93 -4.56
N LEU A 95 -1.34 -10.69 -5.43
CA LEU A 95 -2.75 -11.05 -5.29
C LEU A 95 -2.88 -11.78 -3.95
N ALA A 96 -3.35 -11.09 -2.92
CA ALA A 96 -3.15 -11.50 -1.54
C ALA A 96 -3.65 -12.93 -1.32
N ASP A 97 -2.72 -13.86 -1.04
CA ASP A 97 -3.09 -15.09 -0.35
C ASP A 97 -3.74 -14.66 0.95
N GLY A 98 -4.99 -15.06 1.15
CA GLY A 98 -5.80 -14.56 2.24
C GLY A 98 -5.16 -14.78 3.61
N ASP A 99 -4.33 -15.80 3.74
CA ASP A 99 -3.69 -16.11 5.01
C ASP A 99 -2.52 -15.16 5.33
N LEU A 100 -1.83 -14.64 4.33
CA LEU A 100 -0.63 -13.82 4.51
C LEU A 100 -0.95 -12.44 5.10
N ALA A 101 -2.04 -11.82 4.67
CA ALA A 101 -2.49 -10.54 5.20
C ALA A 101 -3.00 -10.66 6.65
N ALA A 102 -3.70 -11.74 6.98
CA ALA A 102 -4.13 -12.01 8.35
C ALA A 102 -2.94 -12.30 9.28
N GLU A 103 -1.92 -13.00 8.79
CA GLU A 103 -0.68 -13.25 9.54
C GLU A 103 0.10 -11.95 9.75
N ALA A 104 0.29 -11.14 8.70
CA ALA A 104 0.92 -9.83 8.79
C ALA A 104 0.21 -8.94 9.82
N LEU A 105 -1.12 -8.87 9.76
CA LEU A 105 -1.90 -8.11 10.74
C LEU A 105 -1.69 -8.63 12.16
N ALA A 106 -1.76 -9.95 12.38
CA ALA A 106 -1.53 -10.53 13.70
C ALA A 106 -0.16 -10.11 14.28
N MET A 107 0.90 -10.15 13.46
CA MET A 107 2.24 -9.73 13.87
C MET A 107 2.31 -8.24 14.20
N LEU A 108 1.66 -7.39 13.40
CA LEU A 108 1.61 -5.94 13.64
C LEU A 108 0.81 -5.59 14.89
N LEU A 109 -0.29 -6.27 15.17
CA LEU A 109 -1.13 -5.96 16.34
C LEU A 109 -0.42 -6.28 17.67
N GLU A 110 0.43 -7.30 17.70
CA GLU A 110 1.25 -7.65 18.88
C GLU A 110 2.34 -6.59 19.18
N VAL A 111 2.60 -5.67 18.25
CA VAL A 111 3.47 -4.51 18.47
C VAL A 111 2.89 -3.57 19.53
N GLY A 112 1.56 -3.51 19.67
CA GLY A 112 0.91 -2.61 20.63
C GLY A 112 1.14 -1.13 20.31
N ALA A 113 1.10 -0.76 19.03
CA ALA A 113 1.18 0.62 18.54
C ALA A 113 0.06 0.86 17.51
N PRO A 114 -0.24 2.12 17.13
CA PRO A 114 -1.08 2.40 15.95
C PRO A 114 -0.59 1.60 14.74
N THR A 115 -1.50 0.93 14.03
CA THR A 115 -1.14 -0.07 13.01
C THR A 115 -1.56 0.38 11.63
N ILE A 116 -0.65 0.28 10.66
CA ILE A 116 -0.92 0.52 9.24
C ILE A 116 -0.55 -0.75 8.47
N LEU A 117 -1.50 -1.30 7.71
CA LEU A 117 -1.26 -2.45 6.84
C LEU A 117 -1.60 -2.10 5.39
N PHE A 118 -0.63 -2.25 4.49
CA PHE A 118 -0.85 -2.16 3.05
C PHE A 118 -1.09 -3.55 2.45
N CYS A 119 -2.16 -3.70 1.68
CA CYS A 119 -2.49 -4.91 0.95
C CYS A 119 -2.70 -4.59 -0.53
N ALA A 120 -1.94 -5.25 -1.42
CA ALA A 120 -2.32 -5.30 -2.83
C ALA A 120 -3.59 -6.18 -3.01
N GLY A 121 -4.48 -5.81 -3.93
CA GLY A 121 -5.87 -6.28 -3.96
C GLY A 121 -6.09 -7.76 -4.33
N GLY A 122 -7.26 -8.28 -3.90
CA GLY A 122 -8.08 -9.34 -4.48
C GLY A 122 -7.85 -10.80 -4.08
N VAL A 123 -8.61 -11.36 -3.12
CA VAL A 123 -8.82 -12.83 -3.12
C VAL A 123 -9.81 -13.22 -4.20
N GLY A 124 -9.42 -14.16 -5.06
CA GLY A 124 -10.41 -14.97 -5.77
C GLY A 124 -11.34 -15.63 -4.75
N ILE A 125 -12.63 -15.69 -5.05
CA ILE A 125 -13.58 -16.55 -4.33
C ILE A 125 -13.18 -17.99 -4.63
N GLY A 126 -12.17 -18.51 -3.93
CA GLY A 126 -11.53 -19.75 -4.31
C GLY A 126 -10.44 -20.14 -3.32
N ASP A 127 -10.74 -21.19 -2.57
CA ASP A 127 -9.85 -22.03 -1.77
C ASP A 127 -9.33 -21.48 -0.44
N ALA A 128 -9.91 -22.05 0.61
CA ALA A 128 -9.36 -22.10 1.95
C ALA A 128 -7.94 -22.72 1.94
N GLY A 129 -6.91 -21.86 2.02
CA GLY A 129 -5.53 -22.19 2.43
C GLY A 129 -5.39 -22.36 3.96
N PRO A 130 -4.23 -22.78 4.51
CA PRO A 130 -4.20 -23.59 5.72
C PRO A 130 -4.53 -22.83 7.02
N SER A 131 -5.73 -23.19 7.51
CA SER A 131 -6.23 -23.08 8.88
C SER A 131 -6.68 -21.69 9.32
N GLY A 132 -7.98 -21.55 9.62
CA GLY A 132 -8.56 -20.36 10.28
C GLY A 132 -7.97 -19.99 11.65
N ARG A 133 -6.85 -20.60 12.06
CA ARG A 133 -6.06 -20.27 13.25
C ARG A 133 -5.46 -18.86 13.16
N PHE A 134 -4.89 -18.46 12.02
CA PHE A 134 -4.31 -17.11 11.86
C PHE A 134 -5.37 -16.02 11.92
N ARG A 135 -6.54 -16.27 11.30
CA ARG A 135 -7.72 -15.42 11.47
C ARG A 135 -8.13 -15.30 12.93
N SER A 136 -8.17 -16.40 13.70
CA SER A 136 -8.51 -16.35 15.13
C SER A 136 -7.48 -15.58 15.98
N HIS A 137 -6.20 -15.60 15.60
CA HIS A 137 -5.16 -14.83 16.28
C HIS A 137 -5.31 -13.34 15.97
N ALA A 138 -5.46 -12.97 14.70
CA ALA A 138 -5.68 -11.59 14.27
C ALA A 138 -6.91 -10.96 14.95
N HIS A 139 -8.04 -11.67 15.05
CA HIS A 139 -9.23 -11.14 15.72
C HIS A 139 -9.03 -10.93 17.24
N LYS A 140 -8.31 -11.84 17.91
CA LYS A 140 -7.99 -11.67 19.34
C LYS A 140 -7.03 -10.52 19.57
N ALA A 141 -6.01 -10.39 18.73
CA ALA A 141 -5.08 -9.28 18.77
C ALA A 141 -5.80 -7.96 18.47
N LEU A 142 -6.73 -7.95 17.52
CA LEU A 142 -7.53 -6.78 17.15
C LEU A 142 -8.44 -6.35 18.30
N ALA A 143 -9.05 -7.30 19.01
CA ALA A 143 -9.84 -6.99 20.20
C ALA A 143 -8.99 -6.33 21.31
N ARG A 144 -7.74 -6.77 21.51
CA ARG A 144 -6.81 -6.14 22.47
C ARG A 144 -6.35 -4.76 21.99
N HIS A 145 -6.10 -4.62 20.70
CA HIS A 145 -5.67 -3.40 20.05
C HIS A 145 -6.74 -2.29 20.17
N GLY A 146 -8.01 -2.64 19.90
CA GLY A 146 -9.15 -1.76 20.14
C GLY A 146 -9.36 -1.45 21.63
N ALA A 147 -9.19 -2.43 22.53
CA ALA A 147 -9.24 -2.18 23.98
C ALA A 147 -8.12 -1.23 24.47
N ALA A 148 -6.96 -1.24 23.80
CA ALA A 148 -5.86 -0.31 24.01
C ALA A 148 -6.05 1.04 23.30
N ARG A 149 -7.18 1.23 22.59
CA ARG A 149 -7.50 2.45 21.82
C ARG A 149 -6.43 2.81 20.79
N LEU A 150 -5.82 1.81 20.17
CA LEU A 150 -4.87 2.01 19.09
C LEU A 150 -5.62 1.88 17.75
N PRO A 151 -5.41 2.79 16.78
CA PRO A 151 -6.10 2.71 15.49
C PRO A 151 -5.41 1.70 14.57
N TYR A 152 -6.20 0.94 13.83
CA TYR A 152 -5.75 0.10 12.73
C TYR A 152 -6.27 0.65 11.40
N VAL A 153 -5.35 1.10 10.55
CA VAL A 153 -5.62 1.57 9.19
C VAL A 153 -5.24 0.48 8.18
N LEU A 154 -6.22 0.08 7.37
CA LEU A 154 -6.01 -0.84 6.25
C LEU A 154 -5.96 -0.04 4.94
N VAL A 155 -4.88 -0.19 4.17
CA VAL A 155 -4.71 0.47 2.87
C VAL A 155 -4.68 -0.56 1.74
N ILE A 156 -5.58 -0.42 0.78
CA ILE A 156 -5.71 -1.32 -0.37
C ILE A 156 -5.07 -0.66 -1.60
N THR A 157 -3.98 -1.22 -2.12
CA THR A 157 -3.08 -0.50 -3.04
C THR A 157 -3.23 -0.83 -4.53
N ASP A 158 -4.13 -1.76 -4.86
CA ASP A 158 -4.44 -2.18 -6.23
C ASP A 158 -5.91 -2.61 -6.29
N ALA A 159 -6.79 -1.67 -5.97
CA ALA A 159 -8.24 -1.88 -5.95
C ALA A 159 -8.77 -1.94 -7.39
N HIS A 160 -8.74 -3.12 -8.01
CA HIS A 160 -9.31 -3.33 -9.33
C HIS A 160 -10.73 -3.93 -9.22
N PRO A 161 -11.74 -3.42 -9.98
CA PRO A 161 -13.12 -3.90 -9.91
C PRO A 161 -13.26 -5.42 -10.10
N ASP A 162 -12.53 -5.98 -11.07
CA ASP A 162 -12.56 -7.42 -11.39
C ASP A 162 -11.90 -8.33 -10.35
N HIS A 163 -11.11 -7.78 -9.43
CA HIS A 163 -10.36 -8.58 -8.46
C HIS A 163 -11.11 -8.80 -7.15
N GLY A 164 -12.28 -8.14 -6.97
CA GLY A 164 -13.07 -8.18 -5.75
C GLY A 164 -12.30 -7.61 -4.56
N LEU A 165 -12.82 -6.58 -3.88
CA LEU A 165 -12.15 -6.03 -2.69
C LEU A 165 -12.29 -6.91 -1.43
N LEU A 166 -12.30 -8.22 -1.60
CA LEU A 166 -12.15 -9.13 -0.47
C LEU A 166 -10.67 -9.11 -0.07
N THR A 167 -10.35 -8.25 0.88
CA THR A 167 -9.17 -8.45 1.73
C THR A 167 -9.53 -9.52 2.76
N SER A 168 -8.64 -10.49 2.94
CA SER A 168 -8.74 -11.47 4.01
C SER A 168 -8.33 -10.91 5.37
N ALA A 169 -7.64 -9.76 5.37
CA ALA A 169 -7.38 -9.02 6.58
C ALA A 169 -8.72 -8.53 7.15
N PRO A 170 -8.93 -8.64 8.47
CA PRO A 170 -9.99 -7.89 9.13
C PRO A 170 -10.00 -6.42 8.67
N LEU A 171 -11.20 -5.86 8.52
CA LEU A 171 -11.35 -4.43 8.27
C LEU A 171 -10.76 -3.65 9.45
N GLY A 172 -10.11 -2.53 9.13
CA GLY A 172 -9.59 -1.61 10.12
C GLY A 172 -10.64 -0.63 10.62
N ASP A 173 -10.23 0.22 11.56
CA ASP A 173 -11.01 1.39 11.99
C ASP A 173 -11.17 2.39 10.85
N VAL A 174 -10.18 2.43 9.95
CA VAL A 174 -10.22 3.18 8.69
C VAL A 174 -9.69 2.30 7.56
N VAL A 175 -10.45 2.25 6.47
CA VAL A 175 -10.11 1.53 5.25
C VAL A 175 -9.91 2.53 4.12
N ILE A 176 -8.69 2.57 3.59
CA ILE A 176 -8.29 3.44 2.50
C ILE A 176 -8.10 2.62 1.24
N ALA A 177 -8.62 3.08 0.11
CA ALA A 177 -8.22 2.60 -1.21
C ALA A 177 -7.21 3.56 -1.84
N GLU A 178 -6.08 3.05 -2.31
CA GLU A 178 -5.13 3.84 -3.09
C GLU A 178 -5.79 4.21 -4.43
N ALA A 179 -6.07 5.49 -4.61
CA ALA A 179 -6.71 5.99 -5.82
C ALA A 179 -5.71 5.98 -6.96
N ALA A 180 -6.06 5.37 -8.09
CA ALA A 180 -5.37 5.66 -9.34
C ALA A 180 -5.59 7.14 -9.70
N VAL A 181 -4.52 7.89 -9.94
CA VAL A 181 -4.66 9.21 -10.58
C VAL A 181 -5.23 8.98 -11.98
N ARG A 182 -6.29 9.73 -12.35
CA ARG A 182 -7.06 9.71 -13.61
C ARG A 182 -6.39 9.00 -14.80
N ASP A 183 -7.21 8.25 -15.56
CA ASP A 183 -6.88 7.41 -16.72
C ASP A 183 -6.48 5.96 -16.40
N VAL A 184 -7.26 5.33 -15.53
CA VAL A 184 -7.53 3.89 -15.64
C VAL A 184 -8.12 3.65 -17.05
N PRO A 185 -7.59 2.74 -17.90
CA PRO A 185 -8.20 2.45 -19.21
C PRO A 185 -9.72 2.24 -19.11
N ALA A 186 -10.50 2.64 -20.11
CA ALA A 186 -11.97 2.54 -20.04
C ALA A 186 -12.52 1.12 -19.74
N HIS A 187 -11.71 0.07 -19.96
CA HIS A 187 -12.05 -1.32 -19.64
C HIS A 187 -11.84 -1.70 -18.16
N THR A 188 -11.14 -0.85 -17.41
CA THR A 188 -10.86 -0.99 -15.98
C THR A 188 -11.55 0.10 -15.15
N GLN A 189 -12.21 1.06 -15.80
CA GLN A 189 -13.13 1.99 -15.16
C GLN A 189 -14.50 1.32 -14.95
N PRO A 190 -15.18 1.59 -13.82
CA PRO A 190 -16.57 1.18 -13.66
C PRO A 190 -17.44 1.84 -14.74
N ARG A 191 -18.48 1.13 -15.20
CA ARG A 191 -19.34 1.59 -16.30
C ARG A 191 -20.15 2.81 -15.87
N ASP A 192 -20.53 3.69 -16.80
CA ASP A 192 -21.34 4.89 -16.51
C ASP A 192 -22.56 4.56 -15.63
N GLY A 193 -22.61 5.14 -14.44
CA GLY A 193 -23.66 4.92 -13.43
C GLY A 193 -23.29 3.95 -12.29
N GLU A 194 -22.15 3.27 -12.38
CA GLU A 194 -21.56 2.52 -11.28
C GLU A 194 -20.41 3.34 -10.70
N THR A 195 -20.55 3.84 -9.47
CA THR A 195 -19.35 4.15 -8.70
C THR A 195 -18.70 2.81 -8.32
N ALA A 196 -17.40 2.63 -8.59
CA ALA A 196 -16.61 1.59 -7.93
C ALA A 196 -16.38 1.97 -6.45
N GLU A 197 -17.44 2.41 -5.79
CA GLU A 197 -17.53 2.70 -4.37
C GLU A 197 -17.75 1.38 -3.67
N PHE A 198 -16.70 0.87 -3.06
CA PHE A 198 -16.80 -0.34 -2.27
C PHE A 198 -17.41 0.02 -0.92
N PRO A 199 -18.43 -0.70 -0.43
CA PRO A 199 -19.24 -0.28 0.72
C PRO A 199 -18.49 -0.25 2.07
N PHE A 200 -17.21 -0.62 2.07
CA PHE A 200 -16.34 -0.70 3.24
C PHE A 200 -15.04 0.12 3.07
N VAL A 201 -14.93 0.92 2.00
CA VAL A 201 -13.83 1.88 1.84
C VAL A 201 -14.31 3.22 2.36
N ASP A 202 -13.61 3.77 3.36
CA ASP A 202 -13.94 5.06 3.96
C ASP A 202 -13.44 6.22 3.12
N MET A 203 -12.29 6.05 2.43
CA MET A 203 -11.70 7.09 1.60
C MET A 203 -10.79 6.55 0.49
N TYR A 204 -10.68 7.35 -0.57
CA TYR A 204 -9.80 7.10 -1.71
C TYR A 204 -8.67 8.12 -1.70
N VAL A 205 -7.43 7.67 -1.59
CA VAL A 205 -6.26 8.54 -1.40
C VAL A 205 -5.21 8.26 -2.47
N PRO A 206 -4.81 9.27 -3.28
CA PRO A 206 -3.69 9.12 -4.21
C PRO A 206 -2.38 8.83 -3.47
N ARG A 207 -1.47 8.06 -4.06
CA ARG A 207 -0.21 7.68 -3.40
C ARG A 207 0.61 8.88 -2.94
N ALA A 208 0.62 9.96 -3.72
CA ALA A 208 1.33 11.20 -3.39
C ALA A 208 0.85 11.85 -2.08
N GLU A 209 -0.41 11.61 -1.70
CA GLU A 209 -1.05 12.18 -0.51
C GLU A 209 -1.09 11.17 0.65
N MET A 210 -0.91 9.87 0.37
CA MET A 210 -1.06 8.76 1.32
C MET A 210 -0.28 8.96 2.62
N ARG A 211 0.99 9.36 2.54
CA ARG A 211 1.81 9.61 3.72
C ARG A 211 1.20 10.70 4.62
N GLN A 212 0.73 11.78 4.02
CA GLN A 212 0.15 12.90 4.76
C GLN A 212 -1.20 12.52 5.37
N GLU A 213 -2.04 11.76 4.66
CA GLU A 213 -3.32 11.29 5.19
C GLU A 213 -3.13 10.33 6.36
N LEU A 214 -2.21 9.37 6.26
CA LEU A 214 -1.89 8.47 7.37
C LEU A 214 -1.38 9.24 8.59
N SER A 215 -0.53 10.25 8.39
CA SER A 215 -0.04 11.11 9.48
C SER A 215 -1.17 11.84 10.19
N LYS A 216 -2.12 12.43 9.45
CA LYS A 216 -3.31 13.08 10.02
C LYS A 216 -4.16 12.09 10.84
N LEU A 217 -4.37 10.88 10.32
CA LEU A 217 -5.12 9.84 11.04
C LEU A 217 -4.43 9.47 12.35
N LEU A 218 -3.12 9.22 12.34
CA LEU A 218 -2.37 8.92 13.56
C LEU A 218 -2.47 10.04 14.60
N MET A 219 -2.35 11.30 14.17
CA MET A 219 -2.50 12.46 15.06
C MET A 219 -3.92 12.58 15.65
N PHE A 220 -4.95 12.36 14.83
CA PHE A 220 -6.34 12.42 15.26
C PHE A 220 -6.64 11.39 16.37
N PHE A 221 -6.24 10.13 16.16
CA PHE A 221 -6.46 9.07 17.14
C PHE A 221 -5.60 9.23 18.41
N ALA A 222 -4.39 9.79 18.29
CA ALA A 222 -3.58 10.14 19.46
C ALA A 222 -4.28 11.18 20.36
N GLN A 223 -4.93 12.20 19.77
CA GLN A 223 -5.64 13.24 20.53
C GLN A 223 -6.95 12.74 21.16
N ALA A 224 -7.69 11.87 20.46
CA ALA A 224 -8.93 11.30 20.97
C ALA A 224 -8.70 10.46 22.26
N GLY A 225 -7.53 9.82 22.39
CA GLY A 225 -7.13 9.08 23.57
C GLY A 225 -6.94 9.94 24.83
N ASP A 226 -6.54 11.21 24.67
CA ASP A 226 -6.32 12.15 25.78
C ASP A 226 -7.63 12.78 26.28
N THR A 227 -8.60 13.00 25.40
CA THR A 227 -9.85 13.70 25.75
C THR A 227 -10.87 12.86 26.53
N ASP A 228 -10.72 11.53 26.55
CA ASP A 228 -11.64 10.62 27.24
C ASP A 228 -11.37 10.49 28.75
N GLY A 229 -10.34 11.17 29.28
CA GLY A 229 -10.05 11.30 30.72
C GLY A 229 -10.91 12.32 31.45
N GLU A 230 -11.75 13.08 30.74
CA GLU A 230 -12.53 14.21 31.28
C GLU A 230 -14.01 14.07 30.89
N ARG A 231 -14.62 12.93 31.22
CA ARG A 231 -16.07 12.76 31.13
C ARG A 231 -16.67 12.94 32.54
N PRO A 232 -17.38 14.05 32.83
CA PRO A 232 -18.06 14.20 34.11
C PRO A 232 -19.19 13.17 34.21
N ASP A 233 -19.32 12.58 35.40
CA ASP A 233 -20.29 11.55 35.80
C ASP A 233 -21.76 11.91 35.51
#